data_AF-A0A817NRP7-F1
#
_entry.id   AF-A0A817NRP7-F1
#
_cell.length_a   1.000
_cell.length_b   1.000
_cell.length_c   1.000
_cell.angle_alpha   90.00
_cell.angle_beta   90.00
_cell.angle_gamma   90.00
#
_symmetry.space_group_name_H-M   'P 1'
#
loop_
_entity.id
_entity.type
_entity.pdbx_description
1 polymer ?
#
loop_
_entity_poly.entity_id
_entity_poly.type
_entity_poly.pdbx_seq_one_letter_code
_entity_poly.pdbx_strand_id
1 'polypeptide(L)'
;MTRIKRPLFGGAIQAFLPDGAIDASSIRLVPNNQEVYIHAESDQSIIVEILERVDVVSDENAIKYHFDALAEANDANSSQDHTVDRIESIPINSLIVQR
;
A
#
# COMPACT_ATOMS: atom_id res chain seq x y z
N MET A 1 -7.05 -16.51 9.61
CA MET A 1 -5.82 -15.73 9.37
C MET A 1 -5.66 -14.75 10.52
N THR A 2 -4.61 -14.92 11.33
CA THR A 2 -4.30 -13.98 12.41
C THR A 2 -3.67 -12.72 11.81
N ARG A 3 -3.98 -11.55 12.35
CA ARG A 3 -3.36 -10.29 11.94
C ARG A 3 -2.54 -9.74 13.10
N ILE A 4 -1.32 -9.29 12.82
CA ILE A 4 -0.39 -8.74 13.82
C ILE A 4 -0.35 -7.22 13.66
N LYS A 5 -0.46 -6.53 14.78
CA LYS A 5 -0.34 -5.07 14.85
C LYS A 5 1.13 -4.66 14.63
N ARG A 6 1.38 -3.77 13.68
CA ARG A 6 2.72 -3.29 13.32
C ARG A 6 2.77 -1.75 13.34
N PRO A 7 3.79 -1.14 13.98
CA PRO A 7 4.10 0.27 13.79
C PRO A 7 4.70 0.50 12.40
N LEU A 8 4.31 1.58 11.74
CA LEU A 8 4.86 2.05 10.47
C LEU A 8 5.44 3.46 10.66
N PHE A 9 6.49 3.81 9.90
CA PHE A 9 7.09 5.14 9.87
C PHE A 9 7.48 5.66 11.27
N GLY A 10 8.31 4.88 11.96
CA GLY A 10 8.74 5.22 13.33
C GLY A 10 7.62 5.16 14.38
N GLY A 11 6.48 4.54 14.05
CA GLY A 11 5.33 4.39 14.96
C GLY A 11 4.26 5.46 14.85
N ALA A 12 4.41 6.42 13.94
CA ALA A 12 3.40 7.45 13.69
C ALA A 12 2.11 6.88 13.06
N ILE A 13 2.20 5.74 12.36
CA ILE A 13 1.07 5.03 11.78
C ILE A 13 1.05 3.60 12.33
N GLN A 14 -0.13 3.02 12.45
CA GLN A 14 -0.28 1.61 12.79
C GLN A 14 -1.18 0.88 11.80
N ALA A 15 -0.80 -0.36 11.50
CA ALA A 15 -1.58 -1.24 10.64
C ALA A 15 -1.62 -2.64 11.23
N PHE A 16 -2.62 -3.41 10.81
CA PHE A 16 -2.68 -4.85 11.04
C PHE A 16 -2.25 -5.55 9.76
N LEU A 17 -1.09 -6.20 9.81
CA LEU A 17 -0.59 -7.00 8.68
C LEU A 17 -0.94 -8.48 8.88
N PRO A 18 -1.03 -9.27 7.81
CA PRO A 18 -1.12 -10.71 7.94
C PRO A 18 0.06 -11.26 8.76
N ASP A 19 -0.20 -12.35 9.49
CA ASP A 19 0.86 -13.07 10.18
C ASP A 19 1.92 -13.59 9.20
N GLY A 20 3.17 -13.66 9.66
CA GLY A 20 4.31 -14.08 8.82
C GLY A 20 4.86 -12.98 7.89
N ALA A 21 4.34 -11.76 7.91
CA ALA A 21 4.90 -10.63 7.18
C ALA A 21 6.32 -10.28 7.69
N ILE A 22 7.31 -10.36 6.80
CA ILE A 22 8.73 -10.05 7.06
C ILE A 22 9.06 -8.67 6.52
N ASP A 23 9.70 -7.82 7.33
CA ASP A 23 10.16 -6.50 6.91
C ASP A 23 11.37 -6.61 5.96
N ALA A 24 11.21 -6.14 4.73
CA ALA A 24 12.23 -6.19 3.70
C ALA A 24 13.40 -5.23 3.93
N SER A 25 13.25 -4.22 4.81
CA SER A 25 14.35 -3.31 5.17
C SER A 25 15.53 -4.04 5.85
N SER A 26 15.26 -5.22 6.43
CA SER A 26 16.28 -6.09 7.03
C SER A 26 17.23 -6.73 6.01
N ILE A 27 16.84 -6.78 4.73
CA ILE A 27 17.59 -7.48 3.66
C ILE A 27 17.97 -6.57 2.49
N ARG A 28 17.29 -5.44 2.31
CA ARG A 28 17.61 -4.44 1.28
C ARG A 28 17.27 -3.03 1.76
N LEU A 29 17.86 -2.04 1.10
CA LEU A 29 17.45 -0.64 1.32
C LEU A 29 16.02 -0.43 0.81
N VAL A 30 15.23 0.28 1.62
CA VAL A 30 13.86 0.72 1.33
C VAL A 30 13.85 2.25 1.50
N PRO A 31 13.26 3.02 0.57
CA PRO A 31 13.12 4.47 0.72
C PRO A 31 12.40 4.85 2.02
N ASN A 32 12.76 5.99 2.62
CA ASN A 32 12.21 6.41 3.92
C ASN A 32 10.70 6.66 3.91
N ASN A 33 10.12 6.97 2.75
CA ASN A 33 8.67 7.14 2.57
C ASN A 33 7.94 5.82 2.29
N GLN A 34 8.65 4.68 2.31
CA GLN A 34 8.12 3.35 2.04
C GLN A 34 8.38 2.38 3.20
N GLU A 35 7.45 1.47 3.40
CA GLU A 35 7.55 0.31 4.29
C GLU A 35 7.18 -0.92 3.45
N VAL A 36 8.05 -1.92 3.39
CA VAL A 36 7.88 -3.08 2.49
C VAL A 36 7.89 -4.36 3.31
N TYR A 37 6.84 -5.15 3.18
CA TYR A 37 6.69 -6.44 3.83
C TYR A 37 6.53 -7.55 2.79
N ILE A 38 7.18 -8.69 3.01
CA ILE A 38 7.13 -9.86 2.13
C ILE A 38 6.69 -11.11 2.90
N HIS A 39 6.01 -12.04 2.22
CA HIS A 39 5.65 -13.34 2.76
C HIS A 39 6.41 -14.44 2.03
N ALA A 40 7.23 -15.19 2.76
CA ALA A 40 8.07 -16.23 2.18
C ALA A 40 7.27 -17.43 1.63
N GLU A 41 6.06 -17.65 2.11
CA GLU A 41 5.26 -18.83 1.74
C GLU A 41 4.32 -18.59 0.55
N SER A 42 3.95 -17.34 0.27
CA SER A 42 2.93 -16.99 -0.72
C SER A 42 3.44 -16.14 -1.89
N ASP A 43 4.72 -15.78 -1.90
CA ASP A 43 5.32 -14.82 -2.84
C ASP A 43 4.57 -13.46 -2.90
N GLN A 44 3.79 -13.14 -1.87
CA GLN A 44 3.05 -11.89 -1.78
C GLN A 44 3.85 -10.82 -1.04
N SER A 45 3.66 -9.58 -1.45
CA SER A 45 4.22 -8.41 -0.77
C SER A 45 3.15 -7.38 -0.46
N ILE A 46 3.41 -6.59 0.58
CA ILE A 46 2.62 -5.43 0.98
C ILE A 46 3.57 -4.25 1.02
N ILE A 47 3.27 -3.22 0.26
CA ILE A 47 4.02 -1.97 0.23
C ILE A 47 3.10 -0.87 0.75
N VAL A 48 3.57 -0.13 1.76
CA VAL A 48 2.91 1.08 2.23
C VAL A 48 3.79 2.26 1.89
N GLU A 49 3.27 3.21 1.13
CA GLU A 49 4.02 4.37 0.67
C GLU A 49 3.27 5.68 0.98
N ILE A 50 4.00 6.67 1.46
CA ILE A 50 3.50 8.04 1.63
C ILE A 50 3.80 8.81 0.34
N LEU A 51 2.74 9.24 -0.34
CA LEU A 51 2.79 10.02 -1.57
C LEU A 51 2.30 11.45 -1.33
N GLU A 52 2.68 12.35 -2.24
CA GLU A 52 2.12 13.69 -2.28
C GLU A 52 0.66 13.68 -2.73
N ARG A 53 -0.12 14.64 -2.23
CA ARG A 53 -1.53 14.78 -2.62
C ARG A 53 -1.62 15.26 -4.07
N VAL A 54 -2.30 14.49 -4.90
CA VAL A 54 -2.60 14.86 -6.29
C VAL A 54 -3.68 15.94 -6.39
N ASP A 55 -3.55 16.82 -7.38
CA ASP A 55 -4.52 17.90 -7.63
C ASP A 55 -5.64 17.42 -8.56
N VAL A 56 -6.57 16.67 -7.99
CA VAL A 56 -7.74 16.13 -8.70
C VAL A 56 -9.02 16.39 -7.92
N VAL A 57 -10.14 16.31 -8.64
CA VAL A 57 -11.46 16.74 -8.15
C VAL A 57 -12.06 15.80 -7.08
N SER A 58 -11.70 14.51 -7.08
CA SER A 58 -12.27 13.52 -6.14
C SER A 58 -11.27 12.43 -5.75
N ASP A 59 -11.55 11.73 -4.65
CA ASP A 59 -10.73 10.61 -4.17
C ASP A 59 -10.69 9.45 -5.18
N GLU A 60 -11.79 9.19 -5.90
CA GLU A 60 -11.83 8.16 -6.94
C GLU A 60 -10.89 8.49 -8.11
N ASN A 61 -10.78 9.78 -8.46
CA ASN A 61 -9.83 10.23 -9.48
C ASN A 61 -8.39 10.10 -8.98
N ALA A 62 -8.14 10.33 -7.69
CA ALA A 62 -6.82 10.14 -7.10
C ALA A 62 -6.43 8.66 -7.10
N ILE A 63 -7.36 7.77 -6.74
CA ILE A 63 -7.13 6.31 -6.76
C ILE A 63 -6.78 5.84 -8.17
N LYS A 64 -7.54 6.26 -9.19
CA LYS A 64 -7.26 5.92 -10.60
C LYS A 64 -5.91 6.45 -11.06
N TYR A 65 -5.60 7.73 -10.76
CA TYR A 65 -4.32 8.34 -11.09
C TYR A 65 -3.14 7.53 -10.54
N HIS A 66 -3.18 7.16 -9.26
CA HIS A 66 -2.10 6.38 -8.65
C HIS A 66 -2.05 4.93 -9.17
N PHE A 67 -3.20 4.32 -9.48
CA PHE A 67 -3.25 2.98 -10.07
C PHE A 67 -2.67 2.96 -11.49
N ASP A 68 -3.01 3.95 -12.31
CA ASP A 68 -2.48 4.09 -13.67
C ASP A 68 -0.96 4.35 -13.65
N ALA A 69 -0.46 5.18 -12.73
CA ALA A 69 0.98 5.39 -12.55
C ALA A 69 1.72 4.10 -12.18
N LEU A 70 1.12 3.24 -11.34
CA LEU A 70 1.67 1.92 -11.02
C LEU A 70 1.65 0.99 -12.24
N ALA A 71 0.59 1.01 -13.04
CA ALA A 71 0.49 0.22 -14.25
C ALA A 71 1.56 0.62 -15.28
N GLU A 72 1.70 1.93 -15.54
CA GLU A 72 2.73 2.50 -16.42
C GLU A 72 4.15 2.10 -15.96
N ALA A 73 4.44 2.20 -14.67
CA ALA A 73 5.73 1.78 -14.10
C ALA A 73 6.04 0.29 -14.25
N ASN A 74 5.04 -0.53 -14.55
CA ASN A 74 5.16 -1.97 -14.80
C ASN A 74 4.88 -2.34 -16.27
N ASP A 75 4.96 -1.37 -17.19
CA ASP A 75 4.72 -1.54 -18.63
C ASP A 75 3.31 -2.07 -19.00
N ALA A 76 2.34 -1.99 -18.08
CA ALA A 76 0.93 -2.30 -18.30
C ALA A 76 0.25 -1.08 -18.94
N ASN A 77 0.44 -0.92 -20.25
CA ASN A 77 0.08 0.30 -20.97
C ASN A 77 -1.25 0.18 -21.76
N SER A 78 -1.79 -1.02 -21.91
CA SER A 78 -3.07 -1.25 -22.58
C SER A 78 -4.22 -1.24 -21.59
N SER A 79 -5.39 -0.76 -22.01
CA SER A 79 -6.63 -0.87 -21.22
C SER A 79 -7.09 -2.31 -20.98
N GLN A 80 -6.44 -3.29 -21.60
CA GLN A 80 -6.63 -4.71 -21.32
C GLN A 80 -5.65 -5.26 -20.26
N ASP A 81 -4.59 -4.52 -19.93
CA ASP A 81 -3.55 -4.98 -19.01
C ASP A 81 -3.93 -4.72 -17.55
N HIS A 82 -4.66 -3.63 -17.29
CA HIS A 82 -5.13 -3.26 -15.94
C HIS A 82 -6.49 -2.58 -15.97
N THR A 83 -7.28 -2.80 -14.91
CA THR A 83 -8.57 -2.14 -14.71
C THR A 83 -8.87 -1.97 -13.23
N VAL A 84 -9.56 -0.90 -12.87
CA VAL A 84 -10.12 -0.70 -11.54
C VAL A 84 -11.55 -1.27 -11.54
N ASP A 85 -11.71 -2.47 -10.99
CA ASP A 85 -13.02 -3.15 -10.92
C ASP A 85 -13.96 -2.47 -9.90
N ARG A 86 -13.43 -2.11 -8.73
CA ARG A 86 -14.22 -1.54 -7.64
C ARG A 86 -13.41 -0.59 -6.77
N ILE A 87 -14.05 0.48 -6.32
CA ILE A 87 -13.54 1.41 -5.31
C ILE A 87 -14.48 1.37 -4.11
N GLU A 88 -13.92 1.18 -2.91
CA GLU A 88 -14.68 1.21 -1.66
C GLU A 88 -13.95 2.06 -0.63
N SER A 89 -14.69 2.97 0.00
CA SER A 89 -14.17 3.71 1.14
C SER A 89 -14.03 2.78 2.34
N ILE A 90 -12.85 2.76 2.93
CA ILE A 90 -12.61 2.07 4.20
C ILE A 90 -13.12 3.00 5.32
N PRO A 91 -14.09 2.56 6.16
CA PRO A 91 -14.61 3.40 7.23
C PRO A 91 -13.49 3.81 8.18
N ILE A 92 -13.42 5.08 8.57
CA ILE A 92 -12.33 5.59 9.42
C ILE A 92 -12.20 4.81 10.74
N ASN A 93 -13.31 4.29 11.27
CA ASN A 93 -13.35 3.48 12.49
C ASN A 93 -12.65 2.11 12.34
N SER A 94 -12.32 1.70 11.12
CA SER A 94 -11.55 0.50 10.83
C SER A 94 -10.05 0.75 10.67
N LEU A 95 -9.63 2.03 10.71
CA LEU A 95 -8.24 2.47 10.67
C LEU A 95 -7.82 2.99 12.06
N ILE A 96 -6.82 2.37 12.68
CA ILE A 96 -6.27 2.83 13.96
C ILE A 96 -5.02 3.67 13.68
N VAL A 97 -5.15 4.99 13.68
CA VAL A 97 -4.00 5.90 13.66
C VAL A 97 -3.68 6.29 15.10
N GLN A 98 -2.47 5.97 15.58
CA GLN A 98 -2.01 6.44 16.88
C GLN A 98 -1.44 7.86 16.73
N ARG A 99 -1.95 8.80 17.54
CA ARG A 99 -1.34 10.12 17.72
C ARG A 99 -0.20 10.04 18.72
#